data_AF-A0A7W1BYT2-F1
#
_entry.id   AF-A0A7W1BYT2-F1
#
_cell.length_a   1.000
_cell.length_b   1.000
_cell.length_c   1.000
_cell.angle_alpha   90.00
_cell.angle_beta   90.00
_cell.angle_gamma   90.00
#
_symmetry.space_group_name_H-M   'P 1'
#
loop_
_entity.id
_entity.type
_entity.pdbx_description
1 polymer ?
#
loop_
_entity_poly.entity_id
_entity_poly.type
_entity_poly.pdbx_seq_one_letter_code
_entity_poly.pdbx_strand_id
1 'polypeptide(L)'
;MRGNIPIPELPRGEDVWIMVVVTSVRDRRTQQGKRFCDALALNATGSIALKIWSEVLDACKEIHPGLWGLTGRLDNYQDRPQFVVAEYRPITIEQYREHQGVDPVLPLAYTMDIETLALPDFRERVGLQLERTMRLGNMRLEQQQRYLEDIAAEEERCYQLGALSATSGRIVCLAVHVGPVPELEIEGVEHNQSEHVFGIDADGYEEDEKRALTGFLNLLKDFDPDTDEIVGHNILSFDLPFIFQRCLVNNIRVQPFIDLSEFHVRGVFDTMHHWWLGSKRFVSLDDIAWALGIESSKTAEAEGSKVFEMYQADKLAQIREYNLNDVRVTRRIYERMVACFGR
;
A
#
# COMPACT_ATOMS: atom_id res chain seq x y z
N MET A 1 -30.98 -25.70 -6.55
CA MET A 1 -30.11 -24.61 -6.06
C MET A 1 -29.72 -23.77 -7.26
N ARG A 2 -30.02 -22.47 -7.28
CA ARG A 2 -29.51 -21.58 -8.34
C ARG A 2 -28.00 -21.42 -8.15
N GLY A 3 -27.26 -21.36 -9.24
CA GLY A 3 -25.81 -21.58 -9.24
C GLY A 3 -25.01 -20.50 -9.92
N ASN A 4 -23.90 -20.12 -9.30
CA ASN A 4 -22.88 -19.18 -9.77
C ASN A 4 -23.45 -17.84 -10.28
N ILE A 5 -24.44 -17.32 -9.57
CA ILE A 5 -25.03 -16.01 -9.85
C ILE A 5 -23.95 -14.93 -9.59
N PRO A 6 -23.88 -13.86 -10.40
CA PRO A 6 -23.05 -12.71 -10.10
C PRO A 6 -23.27 -12.22 -8.66
N ILE A 7 -22.19 -11.91 -7.94
CA ILE A 7 -22.25 -11.46 -6.54
C ILE A 7 -23.22 -10.30 -6.33
N PRO A 8 -23.26 -9.26 -7.21
CA PRO A 8 -24.22 -8.16 -7.09
C PRO A 8 -25.69 -8.57 -7.26
N GLU A 9 -25.95 -9.73 -7.87
CA GLU A 9 -27.29 -10.23 -8.22
C GLU A 9 -27.76 -11.36 -7.28
N LEU A 10 -27.00 -11.68 -6.24
CA LEU A 10 -27.35 -12.76 -5.32
C LEU A 10 -28.70 -12.53 -4.64
N PRO A 11 -29.66 -13.47 -4.75
CA PRO A 11 -30.97 -13.34 -4.12
C PRO A 11 -30.85 -13.43 -2.59
N ARG A 12 -31.56 -12.56 -1.89
CA ARG A 12 -31.59 -12.54 -0.41
C ARG A 12 -32.42 -13.69 0.12
N GLY A 13 -31.87 -14.40 1.12
CA GLY A 13 -32.57 -15.48 1.83
C GLY A 13 -32.81 -16.76 1.03
N GLU A 14 -32.36 -16.84 -0.22
CA GLU A 14 -32.37 -18.06 -1.02
C GLU A 14 -31.04 -18.81 -0.89
N ASP A 15 -31.11 -20.16 -0.85
CA ASP A 15 -29.92 -21.00 -0.90
C ASP A 15 -29.36 -21.06 -2.34
N VAL A 16 -28.13 -20.61 -2.48
CA VAL A 16 -27.38 -20.53 -3.74
C VAL A 16 -25.99 -21.14 -3.55
N TRP A 17 -25.36 -21.50 -4.66
CA TRP A 17 -23.93 -21.84 -4.66
C TRP A 17 -23.14 -20.86 -5.53
N ILE A 18 -21.91 -20.57 -5.11
CA ILE A 18 -20.97 -19.68 -5.81
C ILE A 18 -19.56 -20.28 -5.79
N MET A 19 -18.77 -20.00 -6.82
CA MET A 19 -17.33 -20.26 -6.83
C MET A 19 -16.57 -18.97 -6.64
N VAL A 20 -15.63 -18.98 -5.70
CA VAL A 20 -14.90 -17.79 -5.27
C VAL A 20 -13.45 -18.12 -4.94
N VAL A 21 -12.61 -17.09 -4.98
CA VAL A 21 -11.34 -17.05 -4.29
C VAL A 21 -11.58 -16.47 -2.91
N VAL A 22 -11.24 -17.21 -1.85
CA VAL A 22 -11.15 -16.67 -0.49
C VAL A 22 -9.77 -16.03 -0.32
N THR A 23 -9.72 -14.78 0.14
CA THR A 23 -8.47 -13.98 0.19
C THR A 23 -8.01 -13.63 1.59
N SER A 24 -8.89 -13.74 2.57
CA SER A 24 -8.56 -13.59 3.98
C SER A 24 -9.52 -14.40 4.83
N VAL A 25 -9.01 -14.89 5.95
CA VAL A 25 -9.74 -15.72 6.90
C VAL A 25 -9.37 -15.22 8.29
N ARG A 26 -10.37 -14.84 9.10
CA ARG A 26 -10.17 -14.32 10.45
C ARG A 26 -11.08 -15.02 11.44
N ASP A 27 -10.45 -15.71 12.37
CA ASP A 27 -11.11 -16.35 13.49
C ASP A 27 -11.64 -15.30 14.48
N ARG A 28 -12.92 -15.40 14.82
CA ARG A 28 -13.58 -14.46 15.72
C ARG A 28 -14.50 -15.18 16.70
N ARG A 29 -14.92 -14.42 17.71
CA ARG A 29 -15.92 -14.83 18.70
C ARG A 29 -16.98 -13.76 18.84
N THR A 30 -18.23 -14.19 19.00
CA THR A 30 -19.33 -13.32 19.40
C THR A 30 -19.14 -12.84 20.84
N GLN A 31 -19.90 -11.83 21.28
CA GLN A 31 -19.93 -11.41 22.69
C GLN A 31 -20.31 -12.55 23.64
N GLN A 32 -21.09 -13.53 23.16
CA GLN A 32 -21.49 -14.73 23.91
C GLN A 32 -20.46 -15.86 23.81
N GLY A 33 -19.29 -15.61 23.21
CA GLY A 33 -18.18 -16.57 23.12
C GLY A 33 -18.27 -17.59 21.99
N LYS A 34 -19.38 -17.64 21.23
CA LYS A 34 -19.55 -18.52 20.06
C LYS A 34 -18.51 -18.20 18.99
N ARG A 35 -17.76 -19.21 18.53
CA ARG A 35 -16.75 -19.08 17.46
C ARG A 35 -17.41 -18.98 16.09
N PHE A 36 -16.81 -18.17 15.24
CA PHE A 36 -17.10 -18.11 13.81
C PHE A 36 -15.87 -17.58 13.08
N CYS A 37 -15.81 -17.80 11.78
CA CYS A 37 -14.84 -17.20 10.89
C CYS A 37 -15.51 -16.11 10.05
N ASP A 38 -14.90 -14.94 9.99
CA ASP A 38 -15.16 -13.94 8.95
C ASP A 38 -14.11 -14.11 7.86
N ALA A 39 -14.53 -14.16 6.60
CA ALA A 39 -13.62 -14.24 5.47
C ALA A 39 -14.03 -13.24 4.39
N LEU A 40 -13.08 -12.83 3.55
CA LEU A 40 -13.37 -12.09 2.33
C LEU A 40 -13.22 -13.03 1.15
N ALA A 41 -14.16 -12.96 0.21
CA ALA A 41 -14.09 -13.72 -1.01
C ALA A 41 -14.45 -12.89 -2.23
N LEU A 42 -13.96 -13.27 -3.40
CA LEU A 42 -14.26 -12.61 -4.66
C LEU A 42 -14.39 -13.60 -5.81
N ASN A 43 -15.06 -13.16 -6.87
CA ASN A 43 -14.99 -13.78 -8.18
C ASN A 43 -14.99 -12.70 -9.26
N ALA A 44 -15.13 -13.10 -10.52
CA ALA A 44 -15.12 -12.18 -11.66
C ALA A 44 -16.19 -11.08 -11.62
N THR A 45 -17.18 -11.19 -10.73
CA THR A 45 -18.34 -10.29 -10.66
C THR A 45 -18.32 -9.36 -9.44
N GLY A 46 -17.40 -9.55 -8.49
CA GLY A 46 -17.26 -8.68 -7.31
C GLY A 46 -16.70 -9.40 -6.08
N SER A 47 -16.80 -8.73 -4.93
CA SER A 47 -16.37 -9.23 -3.63
C SER A 47 -17.54 -9.39 -2.66
N ILE A 48 -17.43 -10.31 -1.71
CA ILE A 48 -18.44 -10.60 -0.71
C ILE A 48 -17.81 -11.03 0.61
N ALA A 49 -18.31 -10.49 1.72
CA ALA A 49 -17.96 -10.94 3.06
C ALA A 49 -18.63 -12.29 3.36
N LEU A 50 -17.88 -13.25 3.86
CA LEU A 50 -18.35 -14.56 4.26
C LEU A 50 -18.49 -14.65 5.77
N LYS A 51 -19.53 -15.35 6.21
CA LYS A 51 -19.75 -15.71 7.61
C LYS A 51 -19.84 -17.23 7.73
N ILE A 52 -18.90 -17.84 8.47
CA ILE A 52 -18.83 -19.29 8.63
C ILE A 52 -18.91 -19.62 10.12
N TRP A 53 -19.99 -20.27 10.54
CA TRP A 53 -20.19 -20.61 11.95
C TRP A 53 -19.41 -21.87 12.35
N SER A 54 -19.11 -22.01 13.64
CA SER A 54 -18.39 -23.17 14.18
C SER A 54 -19.01 -24.50 13.76
N GLU A 55 -20.34 -24.60 13.69
CA GLU A 55 -21.01 -25.85 13.28
C GLU A 55 -20.63 -26.29 11.85
N VAL A 56 -20.35 -25.32 10.97
CA VAL A 56 -19.91 -25.59 9.60
C VAL A 56 -18.40 -25.87 9.58
N LEU A 57 -17.62 -25.11 10.35
CA LEU A 57 -16.16 -25.31 10.50
C LEU A 57 -15.81 -26.65 11.15
N ASP A 58 -16.67 -27.19 12.03
CA ASP A 58 -16.45 -28.48 12.66
C ASP A 58 -16.81 -29.65 11.72
N ALA A 59 -17.71 -29.39 10.75
CA ALA A 59 -18.15 -30.37 9.76
C ALA A 59 -17.24 -30.41 8.51
N CYS A 60 -16.66 -29.27 8.12
CA CYS A 60 -15.78 -29.12 6.98
C CYS A 60 -14.33 -28.90 7.47
N LYS A 61 -13.31 -29.30 6.69
CA LYS A 61 -11.90 -29.01 7.06
C LYS A 61 -11.65 -27.49 7.18
N GLU A 62 -10.57 -27.11 7.85
CA GLU A 62 -10.16 -25.70 8.01
C GLU A 62 -10.15 -24.95 6.67
N ILE A 63 -10.74 -23.75 6.65
CA ILE A 63 -10.79 -22.87 5.48
C ILE A 63 -9.56 -21.97 5.50
N HIS A 64 -8.94 -21.79 4.33
CA HIS A 64 -7.77 -20.95 4.14
C HIS A 64 -7.89 -20.17 2.82
N PRO A 65 -7.07 -19.15 2.58
CA PRO A 65 -7.02 -18.48 1.27
C PRO A 65 -6.84 -19.50 0.14
N GLY A 66 -7.59 -19.33 -0.97
CA GLY A 66 -7.61 -20.27 -2.09
C GLY A 66 -8.97 -20.37 -2.78
N LEU A 67 -9.13 -21.39 -3.64
CA LEU A 67 -10.35 -21.61 -4.42
C LEU A 67 -11.37 -22.47 -3.68
N TRP A 68 -12.59 -21.95 -3.59
CA TRP A 68 -13.69 -22.62 -2.88
C TRP A 68 -15.00 -22.55 -3.64
N GLY A 69 -15.73 -23.67 -3.62
CA GLY A 69 -17.15 -23.72 -3.94
C GLY A 69 -17.93 -23.60 -2.65
N LEU A 70 -18.80 -22.59 -2.56
CA LEU A 70 -19.59 -22.28 -1.38
C LEU A 70 -21.06 -22.48 -1.66
N THR A 71 -21.77 -23.03 -0.68
CA THR A 71 -23.24 -23.05 -0.64
C THR A 71 -23.69 -22.25 0.57
N GLY A 72 -24.71 -21.42 0.40
CA GLY A 72 -25.24 -20.61 1.49
C GLY A 72 -26.26 -19.59 1.00
N ARG A 73 -26.45 -18.54 1.80
CA ARG A 73 -27.45 -17.51 1.54
C ARG A 73 -26.90 -16.13 1.80
N LEU A 74 -27.33 -15.16 0.99
CA LEU A 74 -27.07 -13.76 1.26
C LEU A 74 -28.00 -13.26 2.37
N ASP A 75 -27.42 -12.67 3.40
CA ASP A 75 -28.10 -12.07 4.56
C ASP A 75 -27.52 -10.68 4.85
N ASN A 76 -28.19 -9.90 5.70
CA ASN A 76 -27.71 -8.58 6.14
C ASN A 76 -27.37 -8.60 7.63
N TYR A 77 -26.18 -8.13 7.98
CA TYR A 77 -25.81 -7.86 9.36
C TYR A 77 -25.37 -6.40 9.51
N GLN A 78 -26.06 -5.65 10.37
CA GLN A 78 -25.82 -4.20 10.55
C GLN A 78 -25.81 -3.43 9.22
N ASP A 79 -26.80 -3.71 8.37
CA ASP A 79 -26.96 -3.14 7.02
C ASP A 79 -25.83 -3.44 6.01
N ARG A 80 -24.92 -4.35 6.35
CA ARG A 80 -23.91 -4.86 5.41
C ARG A 80 -24.28 -6.24 4.89
N PRO A 81 -24.20 -6.48 3.56
CA PRO A 81 -24.43 -7.80 3.00
C PRO A 81 -23.31 -8.77 3.45
N GLN A 82 -23.72 -9.96 3.86
CA GLN A 82 -22.81 -11.06 4.19
C GLN A 82 -23.37 -12.38 3.64
N PHE A 83 -22.50 -13.24 3.14
CA PHE A 83 -22.86 -14.58 2.71
C PHE A 83 -22.69 -15.54 3.88
N VAL A 84 -23.80 -16.05 4.41
CA VAL A 84 -23.77 -17.05 5.48
C VAL A 84 -23.57 -18.42 4.85
N VAL A 85 -22.37 -18.97 5.03
CA VAL A 85 -21.94 -20.24 4.44
C VAL A 85 -22.59 -21.39 5.20
N ALA A 86 -23.20 -22.31 4.47
CA ALA A 86 -23.79 -23.55 4.99
C ALA A 86 -22.88 -24.77 4.71
N GLU A 87 -22.19 -24.76 3.56
CA GLU A 87 -21.24 -25.81 3.15
C GLU A 87 -20.17 -25.18 2.27
N TYR A 88 -18.94 -25.70 2.33
CA TYR A 88 -17.88 -25.32 1.43
C TYR A 88 -16.98 -26.51 1.09
N ARG A 89 -16.36 -26.46 -0.10
CA ARG A 89 -15.40 -27.47 -0.56
C ARG A 89 -14.30 -26.83 -1.42
N PRO A 90 -13.06 -27.35 -1.39
CA PRO A 90 -12.02 -26.89 -2.30
C PRO A 90 -12.44 -27.22 -3.75
N ILE A 91 -12.06 -26.35 -4.68
CA ILE A 91 -12.26 -26.56 -6.12
C ILE A 91 -10.94 -26.39 -6.88
N THR A 92 -10.86 -26.97 -8.07
CA THR A 92 -9.70 -26.78 -8.95
C THR A 92 -9.85 -25.51 -9.79
N ILE A 93 -8.74 -25.05 -10.37
CA ILE A 93 -8.76 -23.92 -11.30
C ILE A 93 -9.59 -24.22 -12.56
N GLU A 94 -9.60 -25.46 -13.05
CA GLU A 94 -10.44 -25.88 -14.18
C GLU A 94 -11.92 -25.76 -13.85
N GLN A 95 -12.34 -26.16 -12.64
CA GLN A 95 -13.72 -26.01 -12.19
C GLN A 95 -14.10 -24.53 -12.10
N TYR A 96 -13.21 -23.69 -11.58
CA TYR A 96 -13.45 -22.24 -11.56
C TYR A 96 -13.64 -21.68 -12.97
N ARG A 97 -12.72 -22.00 -13.90
CA ARG A 97 -12.77 -21.55 -15.30
C ARG A 97 -14.02 -22.03 -16.03
N GLU A 98 -14.43 -23.29 -15.81
CA GLU A 98 -15.63 -23.87 -16.43
C GLU A 98 -16.89 -23.06 -16.06
N HIS A 99 -16.96 -22.54 -14.85
CA HIS A 99 -18.13 -21.82 -14.35
C HIS A 99 -18.07 -20.30 -14.45
N GLN A 100 -16.87 -19.71 -14.37
CA GLN A 100 -16.66 -18.26 -14.43
C GLN A 100 -16.31 -17.77 -15.83
N GLY A 101 -15.81 -18.66 -16.71
CA GLY A 101 -15.39 -18.32 -18.07
C GLY A 101 -14.11 -17.48 -18.15
N VAL A 102 -13.48 -17.19 -17.02
CA VAL A 102 -12.25 -16.38 -16.88
C VAL A 102 -11.36 -16.95 -15.78
N ASP A 103 -10.11 -16.51 -15.76
CA ASP A 103 -9.22 -16.76 -14.62
C ASP A 103 -9.68 -15.99 -13.37
N PRO A 104 -9.42 -16.51 -12.17
CA PRO A 104 -9.70 -15.79 -10.94
C PRO A 104 -8.91 -14.48 -10.91
N VAL A 105 -9.62 -13.39 -10.61
CA VAL A 105 -8.98 -12.12 -10.29
C VAL A 105 -8.38 -12.24 -8.90
N LEU A 106 -7.10 -11.94 -8.78
CA LEU A 106 -6.38 -11.99 -7.51
C LEU A 106 -6.02 -10.59 -7.04
N PRO A 107 -6.21 -10.29 -5.74
CA PRO A 107 -5.66 -9.11 -5.11
C PRO A 107 -4.20 -8.84 -5.49
N LEU A 108 -3.94 -7.58 -5.79
CA LEU A 108 -2.60 -7.09 -6.06
C LEU A 108 -2.10 -6.25 -4.90
N ALA A 109 -0.81 -6.38 -4.64
CA ALA A 109 -0.06 -5.50 -3.76
C ALA A 109 0.81 -4.57 -4.62
N TYR A 110 0.58 -3.27 -4.45
CA TYR A 110 1.31 -2.18 -5.07
C TYR A 110 2.31 -1.65 -4.05
N THR A 111 3.52 -2.22 -4.05
CA THR A 111 4.60 -1.75 -3.18
C THR A 111 5.25 -0.53 -3.79
N MET A 112 5.39 0.56 -3.05
CA MET A 112 5.85 1.82 -3.61
C MET A 112 6.65 2.68 -2.64
N ASP A 113 7.41 3.61 -3.21
CA ASP A 113 8.20 4.63 -2.51
C ASP A 113 8.38 5.86 -3.41
N ILE A 114 8.54 7.05 -2.80
CA ILE A 114 8.81 8.31 -3.50
C ILE A 114 10.16 8.92 -3.12
N GLU A 115 10.83 9.46 -4.12
CA GLU A 115 11.95 10.38 -3.93
C GLU A 115 11.54 11.81 -4.17
N THR A 116 12.05 12.70 -3.33
CA THR A 116 11.66 14.10 -3.32
C THR A 116 12.85 15.05 -3.37
N LEU A 117 12.62 16.23 -3.93
CA LEU A 117 13.58 17.33 -3.98
C LEU A 117 12.90 18.61 -3.51
N ALA A 118 13.68 19.49 -2.89
CA ALA A 118 13.22 20.85 -2.63
C ALA A 118 13.03 21.61 -3.96
N LEU A 119 11.97 22.42 -4.03
CA LEU A 119 11.74 23.33 -5.14
C LEU A 119 12.80 24.43 -5.13
N PRO A 120 13.46 24.76 -6.26
CA PRO A 120 14.50 25.80 -6.29
C PRO A 120 14.02 27.14 -5.70
N ASP A 121 12.82 27.57 -6.07
CA ASP A 121 12.23 28.84 -5.61
C ASP A 121 11.89 28.85 -4.11
N PHE A 122 11.81 27.68 -3.46
CA PHE A 122 11.64 27.63 -2.01
C PHE A 122 12.85 28.23 -1.28
N ARG A 123 14.05 28.15 -1.89
CA ARG A 123 15.29 28.70 -1.31
C ARG A 123 15.15 30.19 -0.96
N GLU A 124 14.45 30.97 -1.77
CA GLU A 124 14.20 32.40 -1.55
C GLU A 124 13.35 32.69 -0.30
N ARG A 125 12.57 31.69 0.17
CA ARG A 125 11.68 31.83 1.33
C ARG A 125 12.36 31.47 2.64
N VAL A 126 13.45 30.69 2.60
CA VAL A 126 14.05 30.08 3.79
C VAL A 126 14.58 31.13 4.76
N GLY A 127 15.43 32.05 4.30
CA GLY A 127 16.03 33.07 5.16
C GLY A 127 14.98 33.95 5.85
N LEU A 128 14.00 34.45 5.09
CA LEU A 128 12.88 35.24 5.62
C LEU A 128 12.05 34.46 6.65
N GLN A 129 11.86 33.16 6.45
CA GLN A 129 11.14 32.31 7.40
C GLN A 129 11.94 32.08 8.68
N LEU A 130 13.25 31.83 8.57
CA LEU A 130 14.12 31.65 9.73
C LEU A 130 14.22 32.92 10.57
N GLU A 131 14.47 34.07 9.94
CA GLU A 131 14.50 35.36 10.62
C GLU A 131 13.19 35.64 11.36
N ARG A 132 12.05 35.42 10.69
CA ARG A 132 10.72 35.59 11.29
C ARG A 132 10.51 34.65 12.47
N THR A 133 10.90 33.39 12.35
CA THR A 133 10.73 32.37 13.39
C THR A 133 11.59 32.69 14.61
N MET A 134 12.84 33.13 14.40
CA MET A 134 13.73 33.61 15.45
C MET A 134 13.15 34.82 16.18
N ARG A 135 12.70 35.84 15.43
CA ARG A 135 12.10 37.06 15.99
C ARG A 135 10.83 36.80 16.79
N LEU A 136 10.01 35.83 16.38
CA LEU A 136 8.77 35.46 17.06
C LEU A 136 8.99 34.48 18.23
N GLY A 137 10.22 34.01 18.47
CA GLY A 137 10.52 33.04 19.53
C GLY A 137 9.99 31.63 19.25
N ASN A 138 9.62 31.31 18.00
CA ASN A 138 9.10 30.00 17.60
C ASN A 138 10.22 29.00 17.24
N MET A 139 11.48 29.44 17.24
CA MET A 139 12.63 28.63 16.86
C MET A 139 13.12 27.83 18.07
N ARG A 140 13.30 26.51 17.93
CA ARG A 140 13.83 25.66 19.01
C ARG A 140 15.26 26.05 19.37
N LEU A 141 15.66 25.91 20.64
CA LEU A 141 16.98 26.32 21.13
C LEU A 141 18.15 25.77 20.31
N GLU A 142 18.14 24.48 20.00
CA GLU A 142 19.17 23.85 19.16
C GLU A 142 19.23 24.46 17.75
N GLN A 143 18.08 24.86 17.20
CA GLN A 143 18.02 25.52 15.90
C GLN A 143 18.54 26.97 15.99
N GLN A 144 18.25 27.68 17.07
CA GLN A 144 18.80 29.01 17.30
C GLN A 144 20.33 28.97 17.37
N GLN A 145 20.88 27.96 18.07
CA GLN A 145 22.33 27.78 18.15
C GLN A 145 22.94 27.60 16.76
N ARG A 146 22.42 26.67 15.95
CA ARG A 146 22.90 26.46 14.57
C ARG A 146 22.76 27.72 13.71
N TYR A 147 21.61 28.40 13.79
CA TYR A 147 21.35 29.62 13.03
C TYR A 147 22.32 30.77 13.39
N LEU A 148 22.62 30.95 14.68
CA LEU A 148 23.54 31.99 15.14
C LEU A 148 25.02 31.63 14.90
N GLU A 149 25.34 30.34 14.84
CA GLU A 149 26.68 29.85 14.48
C GLU A 149 26.99 30.08 13.00
N ASP A 150 26.08 29.68 12.12
CA ASP A 150 26.19 29.88 10.67
C ASP A 150 24.80 29.96 10.02
N ILE A 151 24.38 31.18 9.69
CA ILE A 151 23.09 31.46 9.05
C ILE A 151 22.99 30.74 7.70
N ALA A 152 24.04 30.78 6.88
CA ALA A 152 24.01 30.21 5.54
C ALA A 152 23.93 28.68 5.59
N ALA A 153 24.61 28.05 6.53
CA ALA A 153 24.52 26.60 6.74
C ALA A 153 23.13 26.17 7.23
N GLU A 154 22.50 26.91 8.16
CA GLU A 154 21.14 26.58 8.60
C GLU A 154 20.09 26.87 7.52
N GLU A 155 20.28 27.91 6.70
CA GLU A 155 19.46 28.15 5.51
C GLU A 155 19.53 26.99 4.52
N GLU A 156 20.74 26.52 4.16
CA GLU A 156 20.89 25.39 3.24
C GLU A 156 20.30 24.09 3.81
N ARG A 157 20.50 23.84 5.12
CA ARG A 157 19.86 22.71 5.80
C ARG A 157 18.33 22.79 5.74
N CYS A 158 17.74 23.96 5.98
CA CYS A 158 16.29 24.14 5.92
C CYS A 158 15.76 24.04 4.49
N TYR A 159 16.53 24.50 3.50
CA TYR A 159 16.22 24.30 2.10
C TYR A 159 16.16 22.80 1.76
N GLN A 160 17.16 22.02 2.16
CA GLN A 160 17.19 20.56 1.94
C GLN A 160 16.02 19.84 2.63
N LEU A 161 15.70 20.21 3.88
CA LEU A 161 14.51 19.70 4.59
C LEU A 161 13.19 20.06 3.89
N GLY A 162 13.20 21.06 3.01
CA GLY A 162 12.07 21.42 2.16
C GLY A 162 11.58 20.28 1.25
N ALA A 163 12.44 19.31 0.93
CA ALA A 163 12.05 18.10 0.21
C ALA A 163 11.00 17.26 0.96
N LEU A 164 11.01 17.31 2.31
CA LEU A 164 10.11 16.53 3.17
C LEU A 164 8.72 17.16 3.36
N SER A 165 8.37 18.20 2.59
CA SER A 165 7.04 18.82 2.62
C SER A 165 6.54 19.11 1.21
N ALA A 166 5.31 18.69 0.89
CA ALA A 166 4.72 18.94 -0.43
C ALA A 166 4.53 20.43 -0.77
N THR A 167 4.62 21.34 0.21
CA THR A 167 4.54 22.79 -0.01
C THR A 167 5.85 23.41 -0.50
N SER A 168 6.97 22.74 -0.26
CA SER A 168 8.33 23.22 -0.56
C SER A 168 9.12 22.23 -1.40
N GLY A 169 8.63 21.01 -1.57
CA GLY A 169 9.25 19.96 -2.35
C GLY A 169 8.37 19.47 -3.48
N ARG A 170 8.96 18.64 -4.33
CA ARG A 170 8.34 17.96 -5.47
C ARG A 170 8.81 16.51 -5.52
N ILE A 171 8.04 15.65 -6.16
CA ILE A 171 8.45 14.29 -6.48
C ILE A 171 9.41 14.35 -7.67
N VAL A 172 10.53 13.62 -7.58
CA VAL A 172 11.48 13.41 -8.68
C VAL A 172 11.38 11.99 -9.23
N CYS A 173 11.14 11.01 -8.36
CA CYS A 173 11.02 9.61 -8.76
C CYS A 173 9.91 8.96 -7.93
N LEU A 174 9.06 8.16 -8.55
CA LEU A 174 8.06 7.32 -7.88
C LEU A 174 8.20 5.92 -8.46
N ALA A 175 8.59 4.95 -7.63
CA ALA A 175 8.71 3.56 -8.03
C ALA A 175 7.54 2.75 -7.48
N VAL A 176 7.08 1.77 -8.26
CA VAL A 176 6.02 0.82 -7.88
C VAL A 176 6.38 -0.57 -8.36
N HIS A 177 6.35 -1.54 -7.47
CA HIS A 177 6.32 -2.96 -7.79
C HIS A 177 4.89 -3.47 -7.61
N VAL A 178 4.31 -3.99 -8.67
CA VAL A 178 3.00 -4.65 -8.65
C VAL A 178 3.20 -6.14 -8.67
N GLY A 179 2.65 -6.84 -7.68
CA GLY A 179 2.69 -8.29 -7.60
C GLY A 179 1.53 -8.85 -6.79
N PRO A 180 1.44 -10.18 -6.65
CA PRO A 180 0.38 -10.79 -5.86
C PRO A 180 0.48 -10.40 -4.39
N VAL A 181 -0.64 -10.37 -3.69
CA VAL A 181 -0.61 -10.37 -2.22
C VAL A 181 -0.01 -11.70 -1.72
N PRO A 182 0.93 -11.69 -0.75
CA PRO A 182 1.52 -12.92 -0.20
C PRO A 182 0.47 -13.89 0.35
N GLU A 183 0.81 -15.18 0.40
CA GLU A 183 -0.06 -16.28 0.85
C GLU A 183 -1.30 -16.56 -0.01
N LEU A 184 -1.46 -15.87 -1.14
CA LEU A 184 -2.53 -16.09 -2.11
C LEU A 184 -1.97 -16.59 -3.45
N GLU A 185 -1.43 -17.80 -3.43
CA GLU A 185 -0.99 -18.50 -4.64
C GLU A 185 -2.02 -19.54 -5.06
N ILE A 186 -2.38 -19.53 -6.35
CA ILE A 186 -3.26 -20.55 -6.92
C ILE A 186 -2.49 -21.28 -8.01
N GLU A 187 -2.30 -22.59 -7.83
CA GLU A 187 -1.65 -23.43 -8.81
C GLU A 187 -2.37 -23.33 -10.17
N GLY A 188 -1.60 -23.09 -11.24
CA GLY A 188 -2.13 -22.94 -12.60
C GLY A 188 -2.67 -21.54 -12.95
N VAL A 189 -2.48 -20.55 -12.08
CA VAL A 189 -2.71 -19.12 -12.36
C VAL A 189 -1.38 -18.40 -12.44
N GLU A 190 -1.12 -17.68 -13.53
CA GLU A 190 0.09 -16.88 -13.67
C GLU A 190 0.01 -15.63 -12.79
N HIS A 191 1.01 -15.45 -11.93
CA HIS A 191 1.18 -14.23 -11.14
C HIS A 191 2.16 -13.31 -11.85
N ASN A 192 1.64 -12.39 -12.67
CA ASN A 192 2.48 -11.39 -13.30
C ASN A 192 2.97 -10.38 -12.25
N GLN A 193 4.27 -10.17 -12.24
CA GLN A 193 4.92 -9.09 -11.48
C GLN A 193 5.45 -8.06 -12.46
N SER A 194 5.40 -6.79 -12.07
CA SER A 194 5.90 -5.70 -12.91
C SER A 194 6.42 -4.55 -12.06
N GLU A 195 7.44 -3.87 -12.57
CA GLU A 195 8.02 -2.68 -11.96
C GLU A 195 7.74 -1.48 -12.85
N HIS A 196 7.31 -0.39 -12.24
CA HIS A 196 6.98 0.88 -12.88
C HIS A 196 7.73 1.98 -12.17
N VAL A 197 8.27 2.93 -12.93
CA VAL A 197 8.87 4.13 -12.36
C VAL A 197 8.37 5.32 -13.16
N PHE A 198 8.03 6.38 -12.44
CA PHE A 198 7.55 7.64 -12.97
C PHE A 198 8.47 8.78 -12.52
N GLY A 199 8.61 9.82 -13.34
CA GLY A 199 9.43 11.00 -13.01
C GLY A 199 10.88 10.89 -13.47
N ILE A 200 11.42 9.68 -13.62
CA ILE A 200 12.68 9.42 -14.32
C ILE A 200 12.40 8.28 -15.29
N ASP A 201 12.65 8.45 -16.58
CA ASP A 201 12.40 7.41 -17.59
C ASP A 201 13.49 6.31 -17.60
N ALA A 202 13.36 5.33 -18.50
CA ALA A 202 14.27 4.20 -18.58
C ALA A 202 15.67 4.58 -19.11
N ASP A 203 15.78 5.71 -19.82
CA ASP A 203 17.04 6.24 -20.33
C ASP A 203 17.73 7.17 -19.30
N GLY A 204 17.08 7.39 -18.14
CA GLY A 204 17.62 8.19 -17.06
C GLY A 204 17.33 9.69 -17.20
N TYR A 205 16.33 10.08 -18.00
CA TYR A 205 15.91 11.47 -18.12
C TYR A 205 14.74 11.78 -17.20
N GLU A 206 14.75 12.98 -16.64
CA GLU A 206 13.66 13.46 -15.81
C GLU A 206 12.41 13.80 -16.64
N GLU A 207 11.25 13.42 -16.12
CA GLU A 207 9.94 13.74 -16.65
C GLU A 207 9.24 14.80 -15.79
N ASP A 208 8.30 15.52 -16.40
CA ASP A 208 7.43 16.46 -15.69
C ASP A 208 6.65 15.77 -14.55
N GLU A 209 6.63 16.39 -13.36
CA GLU A 209 5.98 15.82 -12.15
C GLU A 209 4.49 15.53 -12.38
N LYS A 210 3.78 16.39 -13.13
CA LYS A 210 2.35 16.18 -13.41
C LYS A 210 2.15 14.94 -14.30
N ARG A 211 3.03 14.71 -15.27
CA ARG A 211 3.04 13.48 -16.08
C ARG A 211 3.31 12.26 -15.20
N ALA A 212 4.28 12.35 -14.29
CA ALA A 212 4.62 11.25 -13.38
C ALA A 212 3.42 10.87 -12.48
N LEU A 213 2.81 11.86 -11.83
CA LEU A 213 1.62 11.67 -11.00
C LEU A 213 0.43 11.11 -11.78
N THR A 214 0.20 11.60 -13.00
CA THR A 214 -0.89 11.08 -13.85
C THR A 214 -0.64 9.63 -14.26
N GLY A 215 0.61 9.28 -14.56
CA GLY A 215 1.01 7.90 -14.85
C GLY A 215 0.75 6.97 -13.67
N PHE A 216 1.15 7.37 -12.47
CA PHE A 216 0.89 6.63 -11.23
C PHE A 216 -0.61 6.45 -10.96
N LEU A 217 -1.41 7.50 -11.07
CA LEU A 217 -2.86 7.41 -10.89
C LEU A 217 -3.53 6.50 -11.92
N ASN A 218 -3.02 6.47 -13.16
CA ASN A 218 -3.51 5.56 -14.19
C ASN A 218 -3.15 4.10 -13.91
N LEU A 219 -1.99 3.84 -13.29
CA LEU A 219 -1.61 2.49 -12.83
C LEU A 219 -2.59 1.97 -11.76
N LEU A 220 -3.05 2.85 -10.87
CA LEU A 220 -3.99 2.54 -9.79
C LEU A 220 -5.47 2.73 -10.14
N LYS A 221 -5.81 2.89 -11.42
CA LYS A 221 -7.19 3.21 -11.83
C LYS A 221 -8.24 2.16 -11.41
N ASP A 222 -7.82 0.89 -11.32
CA ASP A 222 -8.65 -0.26 -10.97
C ASP A 222 -8.37 -0.77 -9.54
N PHE A 223 -7.61 0.00 -8.74
CA PHE A 223 -7.29 -0.35 -7.36
C PHE A 223 -8.56 -0.38 -6.49
N ASP A 224 -8.80 -1.49 -5.80
CA ASP A 224 -9.88 -1.63 -4.84
C ASP A 224 -9.32 -1.78 -3.41
N PRO A 225 -9.51 -0.80 -2.51
CA PRO A 225 -8.98 -0.86 -1.13
C PRO A 225 -9.58 -1.97 -0.27
N ASP A 226 -10.69 -2.60 -0.70
CA ASP A 226 -11.28 -3.73 0.01
C ASP A 226 -10.62 -5.07 -0.40
N THR A 227 -9.91 -5.15 -1.53
CA THR A 227 -9.22 -6.37 -1.98
C THR A 227 -7.71 -6.20 -2.11
N ASP A 228 -7.29 -5.13 -2.77
CA ASP A 228 -5.89 -4.78 -3.07
C ASP A 228 -5.21 -4.09 -1.89
N GLU A 229 -3.90 -3.92 -2.01
CA GLU A 229 -3.07 -3.36 -0.96
C GLU A 229 -2.00 -2.42 -1.53
N ILE A 230 -1.88 -1.23 -0.97
CA ILE A 230 -0.72 -0.37 -1.16
C ILE A 230 0.24 -0.61 -0.02
N VAL A 231 1.48 -0.93 -0.37
CA VAL A 231 2.51 -1.30 0.59
C VAL A 231 3.62 -0.26 0.53
N GLY A 232 4.08 0.19 1.69
CA GLY A 232 5.19 1.13 1.75
C GLY A 232 5.83 1.17 3.13
N HIS A 233 6.82 2.03 3.31
CA HIS A 233 7.49 2.23 4.59
C HIS A 233 7.24 3.66 5.08
N ASN A 234 6.46 3.82 6.17
CA ASN A 234 5.97 5.13 6.63
C ASN A 234 5.04 5.85 5.62
N ILE A 235 4.47 5.09 4.68
CA ILE A 235 3.60 5.54 3.59
C ILE A 235 2.37 6.31 4.06
N LEU A 236 1.84 5.98 5.25
CA LEU A 236 0.68 6.66 5.83
C LEU A 236 1.02 8.07 6.32
N SER A 237 2.26 8.30 6.78
CA SER A 237 2.66 9.59 7.35
C SER A 237 3.40 10.47 6.36
N PHE A 238 3.83 9.94 5.21
CA PHE A 238 4.63 10.66 4.23
C PHE A 238 4.11 10.52 2.81
N ASP A 239 4.35 9.40 2.14
CA ASP A 239 4.23 9.26 0.69
C ASP A 239 2.82 9.53 0.16
N LEU A 240 1.79 8.86 0.71
CA LEU A 240 0.41 9.04 0.25
C LEU A 240 -0.09 10.47 0.49
N PRO A 241 0.05 11.07 1.70
CA PRO A 241 -0.24 12.49 1.89
C PRO A 241 0.52 13.39 0.91
N PHE A 242 1.81 13.14 0.69
CA PHE A 242 2.64 13.96 -0.19
C PHE A 242 2.13 13.90 -1.63
N ILE A 243 1.87 12.70 -2.17
CA ILE A 243 1.33 12.49 -3.52
C ILE A 243 0.02 13.24 -3.72
N PHE A 244 -0.96 13.10 -2.82
CA PHE A 244 -2.25 13.78 -2.96
C PHE A 244 -2.11 15.31 -2.85
N GLN A 245 -1.21 15.80 -2.00
CA GLN A 245 -0.89 17.23 -1.91
C GLN A 245 -0.22 17.74 -3.20
N ARG A 246 0.68 16.96 -3.82
CA ARG A 246 1.29 17.30 -5.11
C ARG A 246 0.31 17.23 -6.28
N CYS A 247 -0.70 16.36 -6.22
CA CYS A 247 -1.83 16.39 -7.15
C CYS A 247 -2.58 17.72 -7.08
N LEU A 248 -2.83 18.25 -5.87
CA LEU A 248 -3.44 19.57 -5.68
C LEU A 248 -2.58 20.67 -6.29
N VAL A 249 -1.27 20.67 -5.99
CA VAL A 249 -0.33 21.68 -6.52
C VAL A 249 -0.29 21.66 -8.06
N ASN A 250 -0.35 20.47 -8.67
CA ASN A 250 -0.30 20.29 -10.13
C ASN A 250 -1.67 20.40 -10.82
N ASN A 251 -2.72 20.78 -10.10
CA ASN A 251 -4.11 20.86 -10.60
C ASN A 251 -4.57 19.54 -11.24
N ILE A 252 -4.25 18.41 -10.63
CA ILE A 252 -4.70 17.07 -11.04
C ILE A 252 -5.99 16.76 -10.27
N ARG A 253 -7.10 16.58 -11.00
CA ARG A 253 -8.38 16.20 -10.40
C ARG A 253 -8.35 14.71 -10.08
N VAL A 254 -8.24 14.39 -8.79
CA VAL A 254 -8.28 13.03 -8.28
C VAL A 254 -9.14 12.98 -7.02
N GLN A 255 -9.97 11.96 -6.89
CA GLN A 255 -10.55 11.60 -5.60
C GLN A 255 -9.60 10.60 -4.94
N PRO A 256 -9.14 10.82 -3.70
CA PRO A 256 -8.31 9.84 -3.01
C PRO A 256 -9.01 8.47 -2.98
N PHE A 257 -8.35 7.46 -3.55
CA PHE A 257 -8.84 6.07 -3.57
C PHE A 257 -8.59 5.35 -2.23
N ILE A 258 -7.88 6.00 -1.30
CA ILE A 258 -7.72 5.61 0.10
C ILE A 258 -8.24 6.73 0.99
N ASP A 259 -9.00 6.38 2.02
CA ASP A 259 -9.40 7.32 3.08
C ASP A 259 -8.37 7.31 4.22
N LEU A 260 -7.42 8.25 4.18
CA LEU A 260 -6.40 8.45 5.21
C LEU A 260 -6.96 8.99 6.54
N SER A 261 -8.25 9.32 6.62
CA SER A 261 -8.89 9.77 7.86
C SER A 261 -9.38 8.63 8.74
N GLU A 262 -9.48 7.41 8.19
CA GLU A 262 -9.88 6.22 8.94
C GLU A 262 -8.83 5.88 10.02
N PHE A 263 -9.30 5.43 11.19
CA PHE A 263 -8.40 5.01 12.27
C PHE A 263 -7.57 3.77 11.88
N HIS A 264 -8.16 2.87 11.08
CA HIS A 264 -7.45 1.81 10.37
C HIS A 264 -7.68 2.02 8.88
N VAL A 265 -6.68 2.57 8.20
CA VAL A 265 -6.76 2.86 6.77
C VAL A 265 -6.84 1.55 6.00
N ARG A 266 -7.95 1.33 5.28
CA ARG A 266 -8.15 0.15 4.43
C ARG A 266 -7.25 0.18 3.19
N GLY A 267 -6.86 -1.01 2.73
CA GLY A 267 -6.05 -1.18 1.52
C GLY A 267 -4.62 -0.65 1.66
N VAL A 268 -4.09 -0.46 2.87
CA VAL A 268 -2.71 0.01 3.09
C VAL A 268 -1.98 -0.85 4.10
N PHE A 269 -0.75 -1.24 3.76
CA PHE A 269 0.20 -1.91 4.65
C PHE A 269 1.46 -1.06 4.80
N ASP A 270 1.53 -0.35 5.92
CA ASP A 270 2.70 0.44 6.28
C ASP A 270 3.67 -0.41 7.11
N THR A 271 4.76 -0.85 6.49
CA THR A 271 5.73 -1.75 7.13
C THR A 271 6.33 -1.16 8.42
N MET A 272 6.51 0.16 8.50
CA MET A 272 7.00 0.81 9.72
C MET A 272 5.95 0.72 10.84
N HIS A 273 4.68 0.97 10.50
CA HIS A 273 3.57 0.89 11.45
C HIS A 273 3.35 -0.56 11.94
N HIS A 274 3.40 -1.53 11.03
CA HIS A 274 3.26 -2.96 11.33
C HIS A 274 4.40 -3.49 12.19
N TRP A 275 5.65 -3.06 11.94
CA TRP A 275 6.78 -3.39 12.80
C TRP A 275 6.54 -3.03 14.27
N TRP A 276 5.91 -1.88 14.50
CA TRP A 276 5.59 -1.40 15.84
C TRP A 276 4.23 -1.86 16.38
N LEU A 277 3.59 -2.85 15.74
CA LEU A 277 2.28 -3.39 16.11
C LEU A 277 1.23 -2.27 16.29
N GLY A 278 1.27 -1.27 15.41
CA GLY A 278 0.36 -0.13 15.42
C GLY A 278 0.81 1.06 16.28
N SER A 279 1.94 0.97 16.98
CA SER A 279 2.48 2.10 17.75
C SER A 279 3.16 3.14 16.85
N LYS A 280 2.94 4.42 17.14
CA LYS A 280 3.57 5.53 16.40
C LYS A 280 5.01 5.73 16.85
N ARG A 281 5.92 4.97 16.24
CA ARG A 281 7.37 5.04 16.49
C ARG A 281 8.11 4.96 15.16
N PHE A 282 9.30 5.54 15.14
CA PHE A 282 10.17 5.49 13.98
C PHE A 282 11.11 4.29 14.06
N VAL A 283 11.31 3.63 12.92
CA VAL A 283 12.39 2.69 12.64
C VAL A 283 12.68 2.84 11.14
N SER A 284 13.94 2.76 10.71
CA SER A 284 14.25 2.87 9.29
C SER A 284 13.97 1.56 8.54
N LEU A 285 13.73 1.64 7.23
CA LEU A 285 13.60 0.48 6.35
C LEU A 285 14.84 -0.42 6.46
N ASP A 286 16.01 0.21 6.49
CA ASP A 286 17.33 -0.42 6.61
C ASP A 286 17.50 -1.19 7.92
N ASP A 287 17.08 -0.62 9.05
CA ASP A 287 17.12 -1.31 10.35
C ASP A 287 16.21 -2.55 10.36
N ILE A 288 15.01 -2.45 9.76
CA ILE A 288 14.10 -3.59 9.61
C ILE A 288 14.73 -4.65 8.70
N ALA A 289 15.26 -4.25 7.54
CA ALA A 289 15.89 -5.16 6.58
C ALA A 289 17.03 -5.94 7.26
N TRP A 290 17.93 -5.22 7.95
CA TRP A 290 19.02 -5.82 8.72
C TRP A 290 18.52 -6.81 9.78
N ALA A 291 17.52 -6.41 10.57
CA ALA A 291 16.96 -7.26 11.62
C ALA A 291 16.30 -8.55 11.07
N LEU A 292 15.77 -8.50 9.84
CA LEU A 292 15.13 -9.64 9.17
C LEU A 292 16.10 -10.48 8.32
N GLY A 293 17.38 -10.08 8.23
CA GLY A 293 18.38 -10.72 7.38
C GLY A 293 18.13 -10.52 5.88
N ILE A 294 17.46 -9.40 5.52
CA ILE A 294 17.22 -8.97 4.14
C ILE A 294 18.34 -8.02 3.75
N GLU A 295 18.90 -8.19 2.55
CA GLU A 295 19.89 -7.27 2.01
C GLU A 295 19.33 -5.85 1.93
N SER A 296 20.09 -4.89 2.42
CA SER A 296 19.69 -3.48 2.42
C SER A 296 19.63 -2.93 1.01
N SER A 297 18.72 -1.98 0.79
CA SER A 297 18.64 -1.16 -0.41
C SER A 297 19.80 -0.16 -0.49
N LYS A 298 20.42 0.17 0.66
CA LYS A 298 21.59 1.03 0.72
C LYS A 298 22.82 0.26 0.29
N THR A 299 23.36 0.62 -0.86
CA THR A 299 24.73 0.28 -1.23
C THR A 299 25.69 1.34 -0.67
N ALA A 300 26.99 1.03 -0.60
CA ALA A 300 28.01 1.98 -0.11
C ALA A 300 28.01 3.35 -0.84
N GLU A 301 27.33 3.45 -1.98
CA GLU A 301 27.25 4.65 -2.83
C GLU A 301 25.95 5.47 -2.63
N ALA A 302 24.89 4.90 -2.04
CA ALA A 302 23.57 5.52 -1.94
C ALA A 302 23.02 5.49 -0.51
N GLU A 303 23.30 6.53 0.26
CA GLU A 303 22.61 6.82 1.53
C GLU A 303 21.49 7.82 1.21
N GLY A 304 20.24 7.58 1.63
CA GLY A 304 19.06 8.41 1.30
C GLY A 304 19.15 9.92 1.60
N SER A 305 20.19 10.37 2.31
CA SER A 305 20.55 11.80 2.40
C SER A 305 21.19 12.36 1.13
N LYS A 306 21.42 11.54 0.10
CA LYS A 306 22.15 11.88 -1.13
C LYS A 306 21.28 12.10 -2.35
N VAL A 307 19.94 12.03 -2.28
CA VAL A 307 19.09 12.23 -3.48
C VAL A 307 19.32 13.61 -4.10
N PHE A 308 19.42 14.64 -3.26
CA PHE A 308 19.80 15.98 -3.70
C PHE A 308 21.21 16.02 -4.33
N GLU A 309 22.19 15.36 -3.72
CA GLU A 309 23.57 15.31 -4.24
C GLU A 309 23.66 14.54 -5.56
N MET A 310 22.98 13.40 -5.67
CA MET A 310 22.87 12.59 -6.89
C MET A 310 22.20 13.38 -8.01
N TYR A 311 21.14 14.12 -7.68
CA TYR A 311 20.46 14.97 -8.64
C TYR A 311 21.38 16.10 -9.13
N GLN A 312 22.11 16.77 -8.24
CA GLN A 312 23.09 17.80 -8.61
C GLN A 312 24.26 17.25 -9.44
N ALA A 313 24.58 15.97 -9.27
CA ALA A 313 25.61 15.26 -10.04
C ALA A 313 25.08 14.62 -11.34
N ASP A 314 23.83 14.90 -11.74
CA ASP A 314 23.18 14.34 -12.94
C ASP A 314 23.10 12.80 -12.93
N LYS A 315 22.93 12.21 -11.74
CA LYS A 315 22.86 10.76 -11.51
C LYS A 315 21.41 10.26 -11.43
N LEU A 316 20.54 10.72 -12.31
CA LEU A 316 19.11 10.37 -12.32
C LEU A 316 18.87 8.86 -12.44
N ALA A 317 19.63 8.16 -13.28
CA ALA A 317 19.54 6.70 -13.38
C ALA A 317 19.86 5.98 -12.05
N GLN A 318 20.74 6.55 -11.22
CA GLN A 318 21.06 6.01 -9.90
C GLN A 318 19.92 6.26 -8.91
N ILE A 319 19.28 7.44 -8.96
CA ILE A 319 18.07 7.74 -8.15
C ILE A 319 16.94 6.77 -8.50
N ARG A 320 16.72 6.53 -9.81
CA ARG A 320 15.73 5.57 -10.29
C ARG A 320 15.96 4.17 -9.73
N GLU A 321 17.19 3.67 -9.85
CA GLU A 321 17.53 2.33 -9.36
C GLU A 321 17.52 2.24 -7.83
N TYR A 322 17.93 3.31 -7.13
CA TYR A 322 17.85 3.41 -5.68
C TYR A 322 16.40 3.27 -5.19
N ASN A 323 15.47 4.05 -5.74
CA ASN A 323 14.06 3.99 -5.38
C ASN A 323 13.45 2.59 -5.67
N LEU A 324 13.75 2.01 -6.84
CA LEU A 324 13.34 0.63 -7.14
C LEU A 324 13.85 -0.38 -6.12
N ASN A 325 15.09 -0.22 -5.63
CA ASN A 325 15.64 -1.11 -4.62
C ASN A 325 14.97 -0.92 -3.25
N ASP A 326 14.62 0.30 -2.84
CA ASP A 326 13.81 0.56 -1.65
C ASP A 326 12.44 -0.14 -1.75
N VAL A 327 11.80 -0.09 -2.91
CA VAL A 327 10.54 -0.82 -3.19
C VAL A 327 10.72 -2.34 -3.09
N ARG A 328 11.77 -2.91 -3.70
CA ARG A 328 12.06 -4.36 -3.65
C ARG A 328 12.33 -4.83 -2.22
N VAL A 329 13.07 -4.06 -1.43
CA VAL A 329 13.34 -4.37 -0.01
C VAL A 329 12.07 -4.27 0.82
N THR A 330 11.27 -3.21 0.61
CA THR A 330 9.96 -3.06 1.26
C THR A 330 9.05 -4.24 0.95
N ARG A 331 9.04 -4.72 -0.30
CA ARG A 331 8.27 -5.89 -0.73
C ARG A 331 8.68 -7.16 0.03
N ARG A 332 9.98 -7.41 0.19
CA ARG A 332 10.50 -8.56 0.95
C ARG A 332 10.17 -8.47 2.44
N ILE A 333 10.22 -7.27 3.02
CA ILE A 333 9.82 -7.03 4.41
C ILE A 333 8.33 -7.32 4.58
N TYR A 334 7.51 -6.82 3.67
CA TYR A 334 6.08 -7.07 3.63
C TYR A 334 5.76 -8.57 3.57
N GLU A 335 6.37 -9.29 2.63
CA GLU A 335 6.24 -10.76 2.53
C GLU A 335 6.62 -11.47 3.82
N ARG A 336 7.73 -11.06 4.47
CA ARG A 336 8.14 -11.62 5.75
C ARG A 336 7.15 -11.34 6.87
N MET A 337 6.61 -10.11 6.94
CA MET A 337 5.64 -9.74 7.96
C MET A 337 4.33 -10.49 7.80
N VAL A 338 3.80 -10.59 6.58
CA VAL A 338 2.57 -11.35 6.29
C VAL A 338 2.78 -12.83 6.64
N ALA A 339 3.90 -13.44 6.24
CA ALA A 339 4.20 -14.82 6.58
C ALA A 339 4.28 -15.11 8.09
N CYS A 340 4.58 -14.11 8.91
CA CYS A 340 4.69 -14.26 10.37
C CYS A 340 3.41 -13.88 11.13
N PHE A 341 2.66 -12.89 10.64
CA PHE A 341 1.52 -12.30 11.37
C PHE A 341 0.17 -12.52 10.68
N GLY A 342 0.15 -13.00 9.44
CA GLY A 342 -1.01 -12.97 8.55
C GLY A 342 -1.34 -11.55 8.06
N ARG A 343 -2.47 -11.43 7.35
CA ARG A 343 -3.05 -10.15 6.88
C ARG A 343 -4.02 -9.48 7.85
#